data_AF-A0A7Y8LHK6-F1
#
_entry.id   AF-A0A7Y8LHK6-F1
#
_cell.length_a   1.000
_cell.length_b   1.000
_cell.length_c   1.000
_cell.angle_alpha   90.00
_cell.angle_beta   90.00
_cell.angle_gamma   90.00
#
_symmetry.space_group_name_H-M   'P 1'
#
loop_
_entity.id
_entity.type
_entity.pdbx_description
1 polymer ?
#
loop_
_entity_poly.entity_id
_entity_poly.type
_entity_poly.pdbx_seq_one_letter_code
_entity_poly.pdbx_strand_id
1 'polypeptide(L)'
;MEHIGKKVFLAVAQQPFEHIGESGFVNNFATLVPLLTTDGEILDPYDFRHFGMVFWMVRQHALRFADPGRLLVGKLEHAVNPGRLEYQLTPDSADVVQPSDLIEVVPVEHPDVREPRDLVNIDSVLVLDHPPTSLVLARWGDYVYGPFRVESRSAQPGRAPWSVNLRTHRPDQTIYKIPSDDLGAADKFGAYFRPDLTARITYESRYEYWDETAGTPTHLCHYSLLLGAGFKKLPTMGYPLLSVETDRELLIRYSKRFLSRKDIQRLRELLPVVDPVLDPRGETATDAEKHVFEAVRRRAGQLEDELSALAKALVASGLIDDRIASAVSLKVQEHISQQAATLSADIAAKVSALRNELENLER
;
A
#
# COMPACT_ATOMS: atom_id res chain seq x y z
N MET A 1 -2.91 -12.80 35.54
CA MET A 1 -2.96 -14.13 34.87
C MET A 1 -3.79 -14.12 33.57
N GLU A 2 -4.49 -13.02 33.25
CA GLU A 2 -5.57 -12.98 32.26
C GLU A 2 -5.13 -12.78 30.79
N HIS A 3 -3.88 -12.35 30.55
CA HIS A 3 -3.41 -12.00 29.20
C HIS A 3 -2.25 -12.85 28.67
N ILE A 4 -1.79 -13.85 29.43
CA ILE A 4 -0.67 -14.72 29.04
C ILE A 4 -1.05 -15.54 27.80
N GLY A 5 -0.16 -15.59 26.81
CA GLY A 5 -0.34 -16.30 25.55
C GLY A 5 -1.24 -15.59 24.55
N LYS A 6 -1.95 -14.52 24.94
CA LYS A 6 -2.76 -13.71 24.03
C LYS A 6 -1.85 -12.97 23.04
N LYS A 7 -2.24 -12.97 21.77
CA LYS A 7 -1.65 -12.11 20.74
C LYS A 7 -2.34 -10.74 20.84
N VAL A 8 -1.55 -9.68 20.97
CA VAL A 8 -2.04 -8.31 21.22
C VAL A 8 -1.33 -7.33 20.31
N PHE A 9 -2.00 -6.22 20.01
CA PHE A 9 -1.41 -5.06 19.35
C PHE A 9 -0.90 -4.07 20.40
N LEU A 10 0.32 -3.59 20.21
CA LEU A 10 0.99 -2.68 21.13
C LEU A 10 1.62 -1.51 20.37
N ALA A 11 1.78 -0.37 21.04
CA ALA A 11 2.63 0.72 20.57
C ALA A 11 3.98 0.69 21.29
N VAL A 12 5.07 1.01 20.58
CA VAL A 12 6.39 1.17 21.20
C VAL A 12 6.37 2.39 22.12
N ALA A 13 6.60 2.21 23.41
CA ALA A 13 6.48 3.27 24.39
C ALA A 13 7.73 4.16 24.48
N GLN A 14 8.90 3.64 24.12
CA GLN A 14 10.15 4.39 24.25
C GLN A 14 11.24 3.94 23.28
N GLN A 15 12.25 4.80 23.09
CA GLN A 15 13.39 4.46 22.26
C GLN A 15 14.16 3.29 22.89
N PRO A 16 14.60 2.29 22.10
CA PRO A 16 15.39 1.20 22.63
C PRO A 16 16.63 1.69 23.36
N PHE A 17 16.98 1.03 24.44
CA PHE A 17 18.20 1.29 25.20
C PHE A 17 19.00 -0.01 25.36
N GLU A 18 20.31 0.14 25.46
CA GLU A 18 21.23 -0.96 25.71
C GLU A 18 21.36 -1.19 27.21
N HIS A 19 21.38 -2.45 27.61
CA HIS A 19 21.71 -2.85 28.98
C HIS A 19 22.68 -4.03 28.95
N ILE A 20 23.77 -3.87 29.69
CA ILE A 20 24.83 -4.88 29.83
C ILE A 20 24.45 -5.76 31.02
N GLY A 21 24.08 -7.01 30.75
CA GLY A 21 23.78 -7.98 31.81
C GLY A 21 25.05 -8.41 32.56
N GLU A 22 24.87 -9.12 33.68
CA GLU A 22 25.98 -9.64 34.52
C GLU A 22 26.95 -10.54 33.75
N SER A 23 26.48 -11.18 32.68
CA SER A 23 27.28 -12.00 31.76
C SER A 23 28.10 -11.20 30.74
N GLY A 24 28.03 -9.87 30.74
CA GLY A 24 28.73 -8.99 29.80
C GLY A 24 28.10 -8.87 28.41
N PHE A 25 26.98 -9.56 28.16
CA PHE A 25 26.24 -9.45 26.90
C PHE A 25 25.40 -8.16 26.87
N VAL A 26 25.52 -7.40 25.79
CA VAL A 26 24.70 -6.22 25.52
C VAL A 26 23.37 -6.66 24.92
N ASN A 27 22.27 -6.34 25.60
CA ASN A 27 20.92 -6.57 25.10
C ASN A 27 20.21 -5.24 24.90
N ASN A 28 19.32 -5.18 23.91
CA ASN A 28 18.47 -4.02 23.67
C ASN A 28 17.09 -4.25 24.29
N PHE A 29 16.53 -3.20 24.88
CA PHE A 29 15.25 -3.27 25.56
C PHE A 29 14.40 -2.04 25.27
N ALA A 30 13.09 -2.22 25.30
CA ALA A 30 12.10 -1.16 25.23
C ALA A 30 10.88 -1.56 26.07
N THR A 31 10.01 -0.59 26.35
CA THR A 31 8.68 -0.84 26.89
C THR A 31 7.63 -0.63 25.80
N LEU A 32 6.49 -1.28 25.97
CA LEU A 32 5.37 -1.24 25.04
C LEU A 32 4.09 -0.87 25.78
N VAL A 33 3.19 -0.15 25.12
CA VAL A 33 1.81 0.12 25.59
C VAL A 33 0.87 -0.86 24.89
N PRO A 34 0.26 -1.83 25.60
CA PRO A 34 -0.79 -2.68 25.04
C PRO A 34 -2.01 -1.83 24.69
N LEU A 35 -2.60 -2.06 23.52
CA LEU A 35 -3.77 -1.29 23.07
C LEU A 35 -5.01 -2.17 22.94
N LEU A 36 -4.91 -3.30 22.24
CA LEU A 36 -6.04 -4.20 22.03
C LEU A 36 -5.58 -5.64 21.75
N THR A 37 -6.48 -6.61 21.96
CA THR A 37 -6.31 -8.00 21.54
C THR A 37 -6.56 -8.15 20.03
N THR A 38 -6.14 -9.26 19.42
CA THR A 38 -6.41 -9.51 17.99
C THR A 38 -7.91 -9.62 17.65
N ASP A 39 -8.74 -9.87 18.66
CA ASP A 39 -10.20 -9.96 18.52
C ASP A 39 -10.90 -8.60 18.70
N GLY A 40 -10.13 -7.55 19.00
CA GLY A 40 -10.64 -6.18 19.12
C GLY A 40 -11.09 -5.78 20.52
N GLU A 41 -10.75 -6.54 21.54
CA GLU A 41 -10.97 -6.14 22.93
C GLU A 41 -9.92 -5.10 23.30
N ILE A 42 -10.35 -3.92 23.77
CA ILE A 42 -9.44 -2.88 24.24
C ILE A 42 -8.84 -3.36 25.56
N LEU A 43 -7.52 -3.25 25.68
CA LEU A 43 -6.80 -3.64 26.89
C LEU A 43 -6.79 -2.47 27.87
N ASP A 44 -7.26 -2.70 29.09
CA ASP A 44 -7.24 -1.67 30.13
C ASP A 44 -5.80 -1.49 30.65
N PRO A 45 -5.23 -0.27 30.63
CA PRO A 45 -3.95 -0.01 31.26
C PRO A 45 -3.87 -0.47 32.72
N TYR A 46 -4.98 -0.53 33.46
CA TYR A 46 -4.99 -1.01 34.85
C TYR A 46 -4.75 -2.53 34.97
N ASP A 47 -4.94 -3.30 33.90
CA ASP A 47 -4.63 -4.74 33.87
C ASP A 47 -3.11 -5.01 33.87
N PHE A 48 -2.29 -3.97 33.66
CA PHE A 48 -0.83 -4.07 33.61
C PHE A 48 -0.21 -3.17 34.68
N ARG A 49 0.53 -3.78 35.60
CA ARG A 49 1.30 -3.04 36.62
C ARG A 49 2.31 -2.07 35.99
N HIS A 50 2.64 -1.02 36.72
CA HIS A 50 3.63 0.02 36.34
C HIS A 50 3.23 0.77 35.05
N PHE A 51 2.15 1.55 35.16
CA PHE A 51 1.60 2.45 34.13
C PHE A 51 1.09 1.80 32.85
N GLY A 52 0.57 0.58 32.92
CA GLY A 52 -0.01 -0.03 31.73
C GLY A 52 1.03 -0.58 30.76
N MET A 53 2.29 -0.76 31.17
CA MET A 53 3.39 -1.10 30.25
C MET A 53 3.78 -2.58 30.27
N VAL A 54 4.39 -3.01 29.17
CA VAL A 54 4.92 -4.37 28.98
C VAL A 54 6.39 -4.30 28.57
N PHE A 55 7.20 -5.24 29.07
CA PHE A 55 8.62 -5.29 28.76
C PHE A 55 8.88 -5.91 27.40
N TRP A 56 9.89 -5.43 26.67
CA TRP A 56 10.29 -6.04 25.41
C TRP A 56 11.82 -6.11 25.30
N MET A 57 12.34 -7.34 25.20
CA MET A 57 13.72 -7.57 24.76
C MET A 57 13.77 -7.47 23.24
N VAL A 58 14.39 -6.39 22.74
CA VAL A 58 14.44 -6.07 21.32
C VAL A 58 15.55 -6.86 20.65
N ARG A 59 15.17 -7.82 19.79
CA ARG A 59 16.13 -8.55 18.97
C ARG A 59 16.76 -7.64 17.92
N GLN A 60 17.97 -7.98 17.45
CA GLN A 60 18.70 -7.15 16.48
C GLN A 60 17.91 -6.86 15.20
N HIS A 61 17.17 -7.85 14.68
CA HIS A 61 16.33 -7.67 13.48
C HIS A 61 15.11 -6.76 13.72
N ALA A 62 14.71 -6.58 14.98
CA ALA A 62 13.55 -5.80 15.38
C ALA A 62 13.85 -4.33 15.66
N LEU A 63 15.13 -3.97 15.85
CA LEU A 63 15.57 -2.59 16.06
C LEU A 63 15.10 -1.64 14.96
N ARG A 64 15.02 -2.12 13.71
CA ARG A 64 14.56 -1.33 12.54
C ARG A 64 13.09 -0.89 12.61
N PHE A 65 12.31 -1.47 13.52
CA PHE A 65 10.90 -1.16 13.73
C PHE A 65 10.59 -0.86 15.21
N ALA A 66 11.59 -0.46 15.97
CA ALA A 66 11.42 -0.10 17.37
C ALA A 66 11.32 1.43 17.59
N ASP A 67 10.86 2.17 16.57
CA ASP A 67 10.58 3.61 16.72
C ASP A 67 9.42 3.83 17.70
N PRO A 68 9.54 4.77 18.65
CA PRO A 68 8.45 5.14 19.54
C PRO A 68 7.16 5.48 18.78
N GLY A 69 6.02 5.00 19.29
CA GLY A 69 4.71 5.12 18.67
C GLY A 69 4.43 4.12 17.56
N ARG A 70 5.40 3.34 17.08
CA ARG A 70 5.13 2.33 16.05
C ARG A 70 4.23 1.23 16.60
N LEU A 71 3.23 0.83 15.81
CA LEU A 71 2.39 -0.33 16.12
C LEU A 71 3.10 -1.64 15.83
N LEU A 72 3.06 -2.55 16.80
CA LEU A 72 3.59 -3.90 16.76
C LEU A 72 2.51 -4.91 17.14
N VAL A 73 2.76 -6.16 16.81
CA VAL A 73 1.97 -7.29 17.27
C VAL A 73 2.87 -8.34 17.89
N GLY A 74 2.40 -9.00 18.94
CA GLY A 74 3.14 -10.12 19.54
C GLY A 74 2.38 -10.80 20.66
N LYS A 75 2.99 -11.80 21.28
CA LYS A 75 2.39 -12.59 22.35
C LYS A 75 2.93 -12.17 23.70
N LEU A 76 2.03 -12.05 24.68
CA LEU A 76 2.39 -11.74 26.06
C LEU A 76 2.79 -13.01 26.81
N GLU A 77 3.81 -12.89 27.65
CA GLU A 77 4.22 -13.90 28.61
C GLU A 77 4.55 -13.24 29.96
N HIS A 78 4.83 -14.04 30.98
CA HIS A 78 5.29 -13.50 32.25
C HIS A 78 6.66 -12.85 32.10
N ALA A 79 6.82 -11.67 32.68
CA ALA A 79 8.13 -11.06 32.75
C ALA A 79 9.09 -11.92 33.59
N VAL A 80 10.36 -11.97 33.19
CA VAL A 80 11.40 -12.69 33.95
C VAL A 80 11.54 -12.15 35.38
N ASN A 81 11.28 -10.86 35.57
CA ASN A 81 11.22 -10.23 36.90
C ASN A 81 9.85 -9.55 37.12
N PRO A 82 8.84 -10.30 37.63
CA PRO A 82 7.48 -9.80 37.84
C PRO A 82 7.36 -8.62 38.82
N GLY A 83 8.37 -8.41 39.66
CA GLY A 83 8.41 -7.27 40.58
C GLY A 83 8.53 -5.92 39.87
N ARG A 84 9.09 -5.92 38.65
CA ARG A 84 9.31 -4.70 37.84
C ARG A 84 8.27 -4.48 36.76
N LEU A 85 7.84 -5.52 36.06
CA LEU A 85 6.73 -5.50 35.11
C LEU A 85 6.05 -6.86 35.20
N GLU A 86 4.71 -6.93 35.13
CA GLU A 86 4.02 -8.22 35.24
C GLU A 86 4.17 -9.05 33.96
N TYR A 87 4.19 -8.38 32.82
CA TYR A 87 4.20 -9.00 31.48
C TYR A 87 5.40 -8.56 30.66
N GLN A 88 5.84 -9.44 29.78
CA GLN A 88 6.78 -9.14 28.71
C GLN A 88 6.27 -9.69 27.37
N LEU A 89 6.74 -9.13 26.27
CA LEU A 89 6.52 -9.68 24.95
C LEU A 89 7.47 -10.87 24.74
N THR A 90 6.94 -12.00 24.28
CA THR A 90 7.78 -13.15 23.91
C THR A 90 8.78 -12.68 22.84
N PRO A 91 10.11 -12.81 23.05
CA PRO A 91 11.14 -12.13 22.25
C PRO A 91 11.06 -12.39 20.75
N ASP A 92 10.63 -13.59 20.35
CA ASP A 92 10.58 -14.02 18.95
C ASP A 92 9.18 -13.87 18.33
N SER A 93 8.23 -13.28 19.07
CA SER A 93 6.85 -13.06 18.61
C SER A 93 6.58 -11.64 18.10
N ALA A 94 7.52 -10.71 18.34
CA ALA A 94 7.37 -9.31 17.97
C ALA A 94 7.50 -9.12 16.46
N ASP A 95 6.47 -8.57 15.83
CA ASP A 95 6.47 -8.26 14.41
C ASP A 95 5.77 -6.93 14.12
N VAL A 96 6.07 -6.36 12.96
CA VAL A 96 5.36 -5.19 12.44
C VAL A 96 3.93 -5.60 12.11
N VAL A 97 2.98 -4.73 12.45
CA VAL A 97 1.57 -4.95 12.11
C VAL A 97 1.41 -5.10 10.60
N GLN A 98 0.88 -6.24 10.19
CA GLN A 98 0.55 -6.53 8.80
C GLN A 98 -0.87 -6.05 8.50
N PRO A 99 -1.16 -5.57 7.27
CA PRO A 99 -2.51 -5.18 6.88
C PRO A 99 -3.56 -6.29 7.00
N SER A 100 -3.12 -7.56 6.99
CA SER A 100 -3.99 -8.73 7.22
C SER A 100 -4.53 -8.82 8.65
N ASP A 101 -3.84 -8.17 9.58
CA ASP A 101 -4.09 -8.21 11.02
C ASP A 101 -4.78 -6.93 11.46
N LEU A 102 -4.33 -5.78 10.97
CA LEU A 102 -4.88 -4.46 11.30
C LEU A 102 -4.44 -3.41 10.27
N ILE A 103 -5.32 -2.44 9.99
CA ILE A 103 -5.02 -1.27 9.14
C ILE A 103 -5.43 0.01 9.86
N GLU A 104 -4.59 1.03 9.78
CA GLU A 104 -4.88 2.33 10.39
C GLU A 104 -5.83 3.17 9.52
N VAL A 105 -6.72 3.90 10.17
CA VAL A 105 -7.59 4.92 9.57
C VAL A 105 -7.07 6.28 10.02
N VAL A 106 -6.46 7.03 9.11
CA VAL A 106 -5.79 8.29 9.40
C VAL A 106 -6.63 9.48 8.93
N PRO A 107 -6.85 10.52 9.76
CA PRO A 107 -7.57 11.72 9.33
C PRO A 107 -6.71 12.58 8.40
N VAL A 108 -7.34 13.16 7.38
CA VAL A 108 -6.71 14.09 6.44
C VAL A 108 -7.32 15.47 6.62
N GLU A 109 -6.51 16.42 7.08
CA GLU A 109 -6.93 17.80 7.33
C GLU A 109 -6.17 18.82 6.46
N HIS A 110 -5.41 18.34 5.46
CA HIS A 110 -4.57 19.19 4.64
C HIS A 110 -5.40 20.19 3.81
N PRO A 111 -5.12 21.51 3.88
CA PRO A 111 -5.98 22.55 3.32
C PRO A 111 -6.10 22.51 1.78
N ASP A 112 -5.07 21.99 1.11
CA ASP A 112 -5.05 21.88 -0.35
C ASP A 112 -5.77 20.64 -0.90
N VAL A 113 -6.25 19.73 -0.05
CA VAL A 113 -7.03 18.56 -0.50
C VAL A 113 -8.45 19.00 -0.83
N ARG A 114 -8.81 18.94 -2.10
CA ARG A 114 -10.12 19.33 -2.64
C ARG A 114 -10.86 18.17 -3.27
N GLU A 115 -10.14 17.16 -3.73
CA GLU A 115 -10.69 15.94 -4.31
C GLU A 115 -9.85 14.71 -3.93
N PRO A 116 -10.40 13.48 -4.06
CA PRO A 116 -9.69 12.26 -3.66
C PRO A 116 -8.33 12.04 -4.34
N ARG A 117 -8.11 12.64 -5.51
CA ARG A 117 -6.84 12.55 -6.24
C ARG A 117 -5.73 13.35 -5.56
N ASP A 118 -6.06 14.42 -4.86
CA ASP A 118 -5.09 15.24 -4.13
C ASP A 118 -4.38 14.45 -3.03
N LEU A 119 -5.04 13.40 -2.52
CA LEU A 119 -4.46 12.47 -1.55
C LEU A 119 -3.15 11.81 -2.02
N VAL A 120 -2.95 11.64 -3.33
CA VAL A 120 -1.72 11.03 -3.89
C VAL A 120 -0.82 12.03 -4.62
N ASN A 121 -1.29 13.27 -4.84
CA ASN A 121 -0.56 14.30 -5.57
C ASN A 121 0.13 15.31 -4.64
N ILE A 122 -0.38 15.49 -3.42
CA ILE A 122 0.19 16.42 -2.45
C ILE A 122 1.32 15.72 -1.69
N ASP A 123 2.50 16.34 -1.72
CA ASP A 123 3.61 15.93 -0.87
C ASP A 123 3.29 16.26 0.60
N SER A 124 3.58 15.31 1.48
CA SER A 124 3.32 15.35 2.93
C SER A 124 1.86 15.65 3.26
N VAL A 125 0.94 15.03 2.52
CA VAL A 125 -0.51 15.20 2.68
C VAL A 125 -1.01 14.85 4.09
N LEU A 126 -0.27 14.06 4.86
CA LEU A 126 -0.54 13.83 6.28
C LEU A 126 0.66 14.19 7.14
N VAL A 127 0.36 14.63 8.35
CA VAL A 127 1.30 14.82 9.45
C VAL A 127 0.80 14.03 10.64
N LEU A 128 1.53 12.99 11.03
CA LEU A 128 1.13 12.07 12.12
C LEU A 128 2.03 12.23 13.35
N ASP A 129 1.48 11.89 14.51
CA ASP A 129 2.18 11.89 15.80
C ASP A 129 2.96 10.58 16.08
N HIS A 130 2.90 9.62 15.16
CA HIS A 130 3.57 8.33 15.24
C HIS A 130 3.96 7.79 13.84
N PRO A 131 4.86 6.78 13.77
CA PRO A 131 5.18 6.10 12.51
C PRO A 131 3.99 5.22 12.06
N PRO A 132 3.43 5.47 10.86
CA PRO A 132 2.23 4.75 10.39
C PRO A 132 2.53 3.30 9.97
N THR A 133 1.46 2.50 9.84
CA THR A 133 1.47 1.20 9.16
C THR A 133 1.77 1.33 7.68
N SER A 134 2.21 0.21 7.07
CA SER A 134 2.59 0.16 5.65
C SER A 134 1.44 0.46 4.69
N LEU A 135 0.20 0.11 5.09
CA LEU A 135 -1.04 0.50 4.43
C LEU A 135 -1.93 1.28 5.40
N VAL A 136 -2.66 2.26 4.87
CA VAL A 136 -3.62 3.05 5.64
C VAL A 136 -4.89 3.31 4.83
N LEU A 137 -5.97 3.62 5.52
CA LEU A 137 -7.18 4.22 4.99
C LEU A 137 -7.19 5.71 5.38
N ALA A 138 -7.40 6.59 4.41
CA ALA A 138 -7.41 8.03 4.63
C ALA A 138 -8.85 8.53 4.81
N ARG A 139 -9.20 9.06 5.98
CA ARG A 139 -10.49 9.69 6.26
C ARG A 139 -10.44 11.16 5.88
N TRP A 140 -11.22 11.55 4.87
CA TRP A 140 -11.31 12.93 4.40
C TRP A 140 -12.77 13.29 4.08
N GLY A 141 -13.27 14.34 4.75
CA GLY A 141 -14.69 14.69 4.73
C GLY A 141 -15.57 13.53 5.22
N ASP A 142 -16.69 13.31 4.54
CA ASP A 142 -17.67 12.28 4.89
C ASP A 142 -17.29 10.87 4.39
N TYR A 143 -16.05 10.68 3.93
CA TYR A 143 -15.61 9.42 3.33
C TYR A 143 -14.23 8.98 3.82
N VAL A 144 -14.01 7.68 3.66
CA VAL A 144 -12.75 6.98 3.90
C VAL A 144 -12.29 6.37 2.59
N TYR A 145 -11.03 6.59 2.25
CA TYR A 145 -10.42 6.25 0.97
C TYR A 145 -9.25 5.28 1.17
N GLY A 146 -9.11 4.29 0.31
CA GLY A 146 -7.91 3.43 0.29
C GLY A 146 -8.19 1.97 -0.06
N PRO A 147 -7.25 1.05 0.23
CA PRO A 147 -6.01 1.27 0.96
C PRO A 147 -4.94 2.03 0.16
N PHE A 148 -4.15 2.85 0.85
CA PHE A 148 -2.96 3.52 0.32
C PHE A 148 -1.70 2.91 0.90
N ARG A 149 -0.63 2.82 0.10
CA ARG A 149 0.73 2.61 0.57
C ARG A 149 1.28 3.90 1.14
N VAL A 150 2.01 3.77 2.24
CA VAL A 150 2.61 4.90 2.94
C VAL A 150 4.09 5.00 2.66
N GLU A 151 4.54 6.22 2.34
CA GLU A 151 5.93 6.64 2.42
C GLU A 151 6.04 7.72 3.48
N SER A 152 6.64 7.39 4.63
CA SER A 152 6.75 8.29 5.77
C SER A 152 8.18 8.77 5.99
N ARG A 153 8.34 10.02 6.41
CA ARG A 153 9.61 10.59 6.86
C ARG A 153 9.39 11.38 8.14
N SER A 154 10.25 11.17 9.12
CA SER A 154 10.26 11.94 10.34
C SER A 154 11.15 13.18 10.19
N ALA A 155 10.77 14.31 10.78
CA ALA A 155 11.61 15.52 10.79
C ALA A 155 12.92 15.30 11.56
N GLN A 156 12.86 14.48 12.61
CA GLN A 156 14.01 13.98 13.38
C GLN A 156 13.95 12.45 13.40
N PRO A 157 15.07 11.73 13.30
CA PRO A 157 15.06 10.26 13.28
C PRO A 157 14.29 9.67 14.48
N GLY A 158 13.26 8.88 14.20
CA GLY A 158 12.46 8.18 15.22
C GLY A 158 11.54 9.08 16.06
N ARG A 159 11.31 10.34 15.66
CA ARG A 159 10.49 11.30 16.42
C ARG A 159 9.44 11.98 15.56
N ALA A 160 8.25 12.19 16.11
CA ALA A 160 7.22 13.00 15.48
C ALA A 160 7.66 14.47 15.31
N PRO A 161 7.07 15.22 14.38
CA PRO A 161 6.01 14.82 13.45
C PRO A 161 6.51 13.93 12.30
N TRP A 162 5.63 13.03 11.82
CA TRP A 162 5.85 12.17 10.67
C TRP A 162 5.11 12.72 9.45
N SER A 163 5.86 13.22 8.48
CA SER A 163 5.33 13.61 7.17
C SER A 163 5.09 12.38 6.32
N VAL A 164 3.88 12.23 5.79
CA VAL A 164 3.45 11.02 5.09
C VAL A 164 2.90 11.35 3.72
N ASN A 165 3.44 10.63 2.72
CA ASN A 165 2.94 10.59 1.36
C ASN A 165 2.12 9.32 1.16
N LEU A 166 1.03 9.43 0.40
CA LEU A 166 0.20 8.29 0.05
C LEU A 166 0.40 7.92 -1.42
N ARG A 167 0.41 6.61 -1.68
CA ARG A 167 0.40 6.05 -3.04
C ARG A 167 -0.66 4.99 -3.16
N THR A 168 -1.17 4.78 -4.37
CA THR A 168 -2.09 3.66 -4.61
C THR A 168 -1.39 2.32 -4.37
N HIS A 169 -2.09 1.43 -3.66
CA HIS A 169 -1.55 0.10 -3.39
C HIS A 169 -1.65 -0.82 -4.60
N ARG A 170 -2.70 -0.65 -5.40
CA ARG A 170 -3.02 -1.53 -6.53
C ARG A 170 -2.41 -1.04 -7.85
N PRO A 171 -2.00 -1.95 -8.75
CA PRO A 171 -1.45 -1.58 -10.07
C PRO A 171 -2.43 -0.84 -10.97
N ASP A 172 -3.74 -1.08 -10.80
CA ASP A 172 -4.81 -0.40 -11.54
C ASP A 172 -5.15 0.98 -10.95
N GLN A 173 -4.42 1.42 -9.93
CA GLN A 173 -4.59 2.70 -9.26
C GLN A 173 -6.01 2.91 -8.68
N THR A 174 -6.71 1.81 -8.37
CA THR A 174 -8.05 1.90 -7.77
C THR A 174 -8.01 1.84 -6.25
N ILE A 175 -8.92 2.59 -5.62
CA ILE A 175 -9.17 2.59 -4.18
C ILE A 175 -10.67 2.52 -3.90
N TYR A 176 -11.05 2.05 -2.72
CA TYR A 176 -12.44 2.10 -2.27
C TYR A 176 -12.81 3.50 -1.78
N LYS A 177 -14.05 3.90 -2.04
CA LYS A 177 -14.72 5.04 -1.40
C LYS A 177 -15.77 4.52 -0.43
N ILE A 178 -15.54 4.70 0.85
CA ILE A 178 -16.38 4.17 1.93
C ILE A 178 -17.01 5.35 2.66
N PRO A 179 -18.33 5.39 2.92
CA PRO A 179 -18.93 6.39 3.80
C PRO A 179 -18.30 6.33 5.20
N SER A 180 -17.95 7.48 5.79
CA SER A 180 -17.33 7.51 7.13
C SER A 180 -18.23 6.89 8.21
N ASP A 181 -19.55 7.07 8.09
CA ASP A 181 -20.54 6.53 9.04
C ASP A 181 -20.53 4.99 9.09
N ASP A 182 -20.16 4.33 7.99
CA ASP A 182 -20.08 2.87 7.92
C ASP A 182 -18.97 2.30 8.80
N LEU A 183 -17.96 3.11 9.18
CA LEU A 183 -16.92 2.68 10.11
C LEU A 183 -17.51 2.30 11.49
N GLY A 184 -18.46 3.09 11.98
CA GLY A 184 -19.10 2.89 13.28
C GLY A 184 -20.34 1.99 13.23
N ALA A 185 -20.93 1.79 12.05
CA ALA A 185 -22.18 1.05 11.92
C ALA A 185 -22.04 -0.44 12.28
N ALA A 186 -22.93 -0.94 13.14
CA ALA A 186 -22.87 -2.29 13.70
C ALA A 186 -23.03 -3.41 12.66
N ASP A 187 -23.82 -3.16 11.61
CA ASP A 187 -24.01 -4.06 10.46
C ASP A 187 -22.86 -3.98 9.43
N LYS A 188 -21.92 -3.03 9.61
CA LYS A 188 -20.78 -2.78 8.74
C LYS A 188 -19.46 -3.09 9.46
N PHE A 189 -18.69 -2.06 9.81
CA PHE A 189 -17.37 -2.19 10.42
C PHE A 189 -17.35 -2.00 11.93
N GLY A 190 -18.45 -1.61 12.59
CA GLY A 190 -18.45 -1.24 14.01
C GLY A 190 -17.88 -2.30 14.95
N ALA A 191 -18.11 -3.59 14.66
CA ALA A 191 -17.51 -4.69 15.44
C ALA A 191 -15.97 -4.73 15.33
N TYR A 192 -15.40 -4.21 14.24
CA TYR A 192 -13.98 -4.27 13.88
C TYR A 192 -13.25 -2.93 13.98
N PHE A 193 -13.98 -1.82 14.12
CA PHE A 193 -13.41 -0.49 14.16
C PHE A 193 -13.21 -0.04 15.61
N ARG A 194 -12.03 0.47 15.93
CA ARG A 194 -11.66 1.02 17.25
C ARG A 194 -11.09 2.43 17.05
N PRO A 195 -11.93 3.46 17.18
CA PRO A 195 -11.47 4.84 17.14
C PRO A 195 -10.79 5.23 18.46
N ASP A 196 -10.06 6.35 18.42
CA ASP A 196 -9.61 7.11 19.60
C ASP A 196 -8.76 6.31 20.61
N LEU A 197 -7.97 5.35 20.13
CA LEU A 197 -6.97 4.69 20.95
C LEU A 197 -5.77 5.62 21.14
N THR A 198 -5.19 5.60 22.34
CA THR A 198 -4.05 6.46 22.66
C THR A 198 -2.92 5.69 23.32
N ALA A 199 -1.68 6.00 22.95
CA ALA A 199 -0.49 5.50 23.64
C ALA A 199 0.37 6.67 24.13
N ARG A 200 0.81 6.61 25.38
CA ARG A 200 1.78 7.57 25.91
C ARG A 200 3.19 7.06 25.67
N ILE A 201 4.00 7.84 24.99
CA ILE A 201 5.36 7.47 24.57
C ILE A 201 6.41 8.52 24.99
N THR A 202 7.68 8.13 25.02
CA THR A 202 8.81 9.04 25.18
C THR A 202 9.85 8.76 24.11
N TYR A 203 10.60 9.80 23.71
CA TYR A 203 11.71 9.65 22.77
C TYR A 203 13.06 9.47 23.48
N GLU A 204 13.04 9.31 24.80
CA GLU A 204 14.22 9.10 25.61
C GLU A 204 14.59 7.61 25.68
N SER A 205 15.87 7.31 25.54
CA SER A 205 16.44 5.96 25.65
C SER A 205 16.89 5.75 27.10
N ARG A 206 15.99 5.28 27.97
CA ARG A 206 16.29 5.11 29.41
C ARG A 206 15.70 3.84 30.02
N TYR A 207 16.41 3.32 31.01
CA TYR A 207 16.01 2.15 31.80
C TYR A 207 14.96 2.49 32.88
N GLU A 208 14.95 3.75 33.36
CA GLU A 208 14.15 4.17 34.51
C GLU A 208 12.67 4.29 34.16
N TYR A 209 11.84 3.58 34.92
CA TYR A 209 10.38 3.62 34.83
C TYR A 209 9.88 5.01 35.20
N TRP A 210 8.84 5.46 34.52
CA TRP A 210 8.41 6.87 34.50
C TRP A 210 7.83 7.38 35.82
N ASP A 211 7.77 6.56 36.86
CA ASP A 211 7.29 6.95 38.20
C ASP A 211 8.28 7.86 38.95
N GLU A 212 9.58 7.71 38.70
CA GLU A 212 10.59 8.39 39.54
C GLU A 212 11.10 9.72 38.94
N THR A 213 10.71 10.06 37.71
CA THR A 213 11.20 11.27 37.02
C THR A 213 10.05 12.12 36.48
N ALA A 214 9.48 12.97 37.34
CA ALA A 214 8.51 14.03 37.00
C ALA A 214 8.99 15.05 35.92
N GLY A 215 10.17 14.84 35.31
CA GLY A 215 10.76 15.68 34.28
C GLY A 215 10.91 15.03 32.90
N THR A 216 10.51 13.76 32.71
CA THR A 216 10.65 13.08 31.41
C THR A 216 9.57 13.58 30.45
N PRO A 217 9.92 14.17 29.28
CA PRO A 217 8.94 14.60 28.31
C PRO A 217 8.21 13.39 27.72
N THR A 218 6.88 13.50 27.68
CA THR A 218 5.99 12.45 27.18
C THR A 218 5.13 13.00 26.06
N HIS A 219 4.76 12.13 25.13
CA HIS A 219 3.95 12.45 23.96
C HIS A 219 2.78 11.48 23.89
N LEU A 220 1.63 11.98 23.43
CA LEU A 220 0.44 11.17 23.24
C LEU A 220 0.29 10.89 21.74
N CYS A 221 0.30 9.61 21.37
CA CYS A 221 0.01 9.16 20.01
C CYS A 221 -1.45 8.73 19.90
N HIS A 222 -2.10 9.07 18.80
CA HIS A 222 -3.51 8.78 18.55
C HIS A 222 -3.67 7.78 17.40
N TYR A 223 -4.50 6.77 17.62
CA TYR A 223 -4.72 5.69 16.67
C TYR A 223 -6.22 5.49 16.44
N SER A 224 -6.60 5.30 15.18
CA SER A 224 -7.93 4.82 14.80
C SER A 224 -7.73 3.59 13.93
N LEU A 225 -8.22 2.45 14.39
CA LEU A 225 -7.78 1.16 13.87
C LEU A 225 -8.97 0.36 13.34
N LEU A 226 -8.79 -0.24 12.16
CA LEU A 226 -9.70 -1.23 11.61
C LEU A 226 -9.02 -2.60 11.66
N LEU A 227 -9.62 -3.56 12.38
CA LEU A 227 -9.09 -4.91 12.48
C LEU A 227 -9.08 -5.59 11.10
N GLY A 228 -8.12 -6.51 10.93
CA GLY A 228 -7.92 -7.24 9.69
C GLY A 228 -9.15 -8.03 9.24
N ALA A 229 -9.98 -8.51 10.17
CA ALA A 229 -11.26 -9.14 9.84
C ALA A 229 -12.24 -8.17 9.15
N GLY A 230 -12.28 -6.91 9.59
CA GLY A 230 -13.02 -5.83 8.93
C GLY A 230 -12.41 -5.49 7.56
N PHE A 231 -11.09 -5.33 7.50
CA PHE A 231 -10.40 -5.02 6.24
C PHE A 231 -10.61 -6.11 5.17
N LYS A 232 -10.59 -7.39 5.54
CA LYS A 232 -10.85 -8.53 4.63
C LYS A 232 -12.28 -8.53 4.08
N LYS A 233 -13.25 -7.92 4.77
CA LYS A 233 -14.64 -7.79 4.28
C LYS A 233 -14.77 -6.72 3.21
N LEU A 234 -13.87 -5.74 3.16
CA LEU A 234 -13.97 -4.57 2.28
C LEU A 234 -14.31 -4.90 0.81
N PRO A 235 -13.68 -5.90 0.15
CA PRO A 235 -14.00 -6.24 -1.24
C PRO A 235 -15.41 -6.77 -1.47
N THR A 236 -16.04 -7.35 -0.44
CA THR A 236 -17.37 -7.97 -0.52
C THR A 236 -18.51 -7.00 -0.19
N MET A 237 -18.21 -5.81 0.32
CA MET A 237 -19.20 -4.83 0.77
C MET A 237 -19.83 -4.00 -0.36
N GLY A 238 -19.34 -4.14 -1.60
CA GLY A 238 -19.89 -3.46 -2.76
C GLY A 238 -19.62 -1.96 -2.84
N TYR A 239 -18.60 -1.45 -2.12
CA TYR A 239 -18.24 -0.04 -2.17
C TYR A 239 -17.71 0.37 -3.55
N PRO A 240 -17.98 1.60 -4.00
CA PRO A 240 -17.44 2.14 -5.24
C PRO A 240 -15.90 2.11 -5.26
N LEU A 241 -15.36 1.73 -6.41
CA LEU A 241 -13.93 1.87 -6.72
C LEU A 241 -13.70 3.17 -7.48
N LEU A 242 -12.76 3.98 -6.99
CA LEU A 242 -12.30 5.21 -7.62
C LEU A 242 -10.90 5.00 -8.19
N SER A 243 -10.68 5.44 -9.42
CA SER A 243 -9.35 5.55 -10.01
C SER A 243 -8.68 6.80 -9.47
N VAL A 244 -7.59 6.64 -8.72
CA VAL A 244 -6.82 7.74 -8.14
C VAL A 244 -5.41 7.66 -8.70
N GLU A 245 -5.17 8.46 -9.73
CA GLU A 245 -3.90 8.52 -10.47
C GLU A 245 -3.23 9.85 -10.18
N THR A 246 -1.91 9.83 -10.04
CA THR A 246 -1.14 11.07 -9.95
C THR A 246 -1.24 11.86 -11.25
N ASP A 247 -1.03 13.18 -11.18
CA ASP A 247 -1.04 14.05 -12.36
C ASP A 247 0.00 13.60 -13.39
N ARG A 248 1.15 13.12 -12.91
CA ARG A 248 2.19 12.53 -13.76
C ARG A 248 1.67 11.32 -14.52
N GLU A 249 0.98 10.39 -13.85
CA GLU A 249 0.43 9.18 -14.48
C GLU A 249 -0.66 9.51 -15.48
N LEU A 250 -1.54 10.46 -15.15
CA LEU A 250 -2.57 10.97 -16.06
C LEU A 250 -1.94 11.58 -17.31
N LEU A 251 -0.94 12.45 -17.15
CA LEU A 251 -0.22 13.06 -18.26
C LEU A 251 0.47 12.01 -19.13
N ILE A 252 1.06 10.96 -18.54
CA ILE A 252 1.64 9.84 -19.30
C ILE A 252 0.56 9.09 -20.07
N ARG A 253 -0.57 8.78 -19.44
CA ARG A 253 -1.67 8.05 -20.08
C ARG A 253 -2.32 8.86 -21.21
N TYR A 254 -2.53 10.15 -21.01
CA TYR A 254 -3.08 11.03 -22.04
C TYR A 254 -2.07 11.33 -23.13
N SER A 255 -0.80 11.55 -22.80
CA SER A 255 0.23 11.76 -23.82
C SER A 255 0.33 10.56 -24.76
N LYS A 256 0.15 9.31 -24.29
CA LYS A 256 0.04 8.13 -25.18
C LYS A 256 -1.12 8.20 -26.19
N ARG A 257 -2.18 8.97 -25.91
CA ARG A 257 -3.32 9.17 -26.83
C ARG A 257 -3.07 10.28 -27.84
N PHE A 258 -2.26 11.28 -27.50
CA PHE A 258 -1.95 12.44 -28.34
C PHE A 258 -0.62 12.31 -29.09
N LEU A 259 0.31 11.51 -28.57
CA LEU A 259 1.57 11.18 -29.20
C LEU A 259 1.32 9.99 -30.12
N SER A 260 1.06 10.28 -31.40
CA SER A 260 1.12 9.22 -32.40
C SER A 260 2.57 8.69 -32.48
N ARG A 261 2.76 7.45 -32.90
CA ARG A 261 4.11 6.89 -33.17
C ARG A 261 4.92 7.83 -34.08
N LYS A 262 4.23 8.56 -34.97
CA LYS A 262 4.77 9.57 -35.86
C LYS A 262 5.22 10.84 -35.13
N ASP A 263 4.50 11.29 -34.10
CA ASP A 263 4.87 12.48 -33.31
C ASP A 263 6.03 12.20 -32.36
N ILE A 264 6.10 11.00 -31.79
CA ILE A 264 7.27 10.53 -31.02
C ILE A 264 8.50 10.42 -31.92
N GLN A 265 8.32 9.85 -33.12
CA GLN A 265 9.38 9.78 -34.12
C GLN A 265 9.83 11.18 -34.56
N ARG A 266 8.88 12.11 -34.73
CA ARG A 266 9.19 13.50 -35.08
C ARG A 266 9.88 14.26 -33.95
N LEU A 267 9.50 14.03 -32.69
CA LEU A 267 10.20 14.59 -31.53
C LEU A 267 11.66 14.08 -31.50
N ARG A 268 11.88 12.80 -31.83
CA ARG A 268 13.21 12.19 -31.96
C ARG A 268 14.01 12.70 -33.15
N GLU A 269 13.35 13.05 -34.25
CA GLU A 269 14.00 13.67 -35.39
C GLU A 269 14.37 15.14 -35.10
N LEU A 270 13.54 15.84 -34.31
CA LEU A 270 13.75 17.23 -33.94
C LEU A 270 14.78 17.42 -32.82
N LEU A 271 14.89 16.49 -31.87
CA LEU A 271 15.86 16.56 -30.77
C LEU A 271 17.33 16.68 -31.24
N PRO A 272 17.82 15.88 -32.22
CA PRO A 272 19.14 16.03 -32.83
C PRO A 272 19.33 17.31 -33.65
N VAL A 273 18.24 17.90 -34.16
CA VAL A 273 18.29 19.17 -34.92
C VAL A 273 18.45 20.37 -33.99
N VAL A 274 17.96 20.27 -32.75
CA VAL A 274 18.11 21.29 -31.70
C VAL A 274 19.41 21.11 -30.91
N ASP A 275 19.98 19.90 -30.84
CA ASP A 275 21.28 19.59 -30.21
C ASP A 275 22.43 20.56 -30.61
N PRO A 276 22.66 20.90 -31.90
CA PRO A 276 23.74 21.83 -32.29
C PRO A 276 23.48 23.31 -31.95
N VAL A 277 22.24 23.71 -31.65
CA VAL A 277 21.90 25.08 -31.20
C VAL A 277 22.23 25.27 -29.71
N LEU A 278 22.39 24.15 -28.98
CA LEU A 278 22.61 24.08 -27.54
C LEU A 278 24.01 23.57 -27.18
N ASP A 279 24.92 23.44 -28.16
CA ASP A 279 26.30 23.02 -27.95
C ASP A 279 26.93 23.91 -26.85
N PRO A 280 27.50 23.36 -25.76
CA PRO A 280 28.06 24.12 -24.64
C PRO A 280 29.18 25.10 -25.03
N ARG A 281 29.62 25.10 -26.30
CA ARG A 281 30.56 26.08 -26.86
C ARG A 281 29.89 27.31 -27.50
N GLY A 282 28.57 27.31 -27.68
CA GLY A 282 27.80 28.43 -28.20
C GLY A 282 27.13 29.24 -27.07
N GLU A 283 27.37 30.55 -27.03
CA GLU A 283 26.85 31.51 -26.04
C GLU A 283 25.33 31.79 -26.13
N THR A 284 24.54 30.97 -26.82
CA THR A 284 23.17 31.34 -27.22
C THR A 284 22.05 30.74 -26.38
N ALA A 285 22.33 29.86 -25.42
CA ALA A 285 21.30 29.23 -24.59
C ALA A 285 21.60 29.30 -23.10
N THR A 286 20.57 29.65 -22.31
CA THR A 286 20.66 29.77 -20.85
C THR A 286 20.77 28.39 -20.19
N ASP A 287 21.41 28.33 -19.02
CA ASP A 287 21.62 27.06 -18.31
C ASP A 287 20.30 26.37 -17.90
N ALA A 288 19.23 27.16 -17.71
CA ALA A 288 17.88 26.63 -17.45
C ALA A 288 17.32 25.88 -18.68
N GLU A 289 17.54 26.39 -19.89
CA GLU A 289 17.12 25.74 -21.13
C GLU A 289 17.87 24.42 -21.34
N LYS A 290 19.17 24.39 -21.06
CA LYS A 290 19.98 23.16 -21.13
C LYS A 290 19.48 22.06 -20.18
N HIS A 291 19.17 22.41 -18.92
CA HIS A 291 18.63 21.45 -17.94
C HIS A 291 17.23 20.93 -18.32
N VAL A 292 16.38 21.78 -18.89
CA VAL A 292 15.04 21.38 -19.35
C VAL A 292 15.15 20.41 -20.54
N PHE A 293 16.04 20.67 -21.50
CA PHE A 293 16.24 19.77 -22.65
C PHE A 293 16.84 18.43 -22.25
N GLU A 294 17.80 18.39 -21.31
CA GLU A 294 18.32 17.13 -20.75
C GLU A 294 17.23 16.35 -20.00
N ALA A 295 16.37 17.03 -19.25
CA ALA A 295 15.25 16.41 -18.56
C ALA A 295 14.22 15.83 -19.56
N VAL A 296 13.94 16.53 -20.66
CA VAL A 296 13.06 16.06 -21.74
C VAL A 296 13.69 14.86 -22.46
N ARG A 297 14.99 14.90 -22.77
CA ARG A 297 15.74 13.78 -23.39
C ARG A 297 15.71 12.53 -22.51
N ARG A 298 15.99 12.69 -21.21
CA ARG A 298 15.95 11.58 -20.23
C ARG A 298 14.53 11.00 -20.11
N ARG A 299 13.50 11.85 -20.03
CA ARG A 299 12.10 11.41 -19.92
C ARG A 299 11.59 10.73 -21.20
N ALA A 300 11.99 11.21 -22.38
CA ALA A 300 11.62 10.58 -23.65
C ALA A 300 12.25 9.19 -23.82
N GLY A 301 13.48 8.98 -23.33
CA GLY A 301 14.11 7.66 -23.25
C GLY A 301 13.41 6.75 -22.23
N GLN A 302 13.19 7.25 -21.01
CA GLN A 302 12.51 6.50 -19.94
C GLN A 302 11.12 6.03 -20.33
N LEU A 303 10.34 6.83 -21.07
CA LEU A 303 8.99 6.45 -21.50
C LEU A 303 8.99 5.27 -22.49
N GLU A 304 9.99 5.14 -23.36
CA GLU A 304 10.10 3.99 -24.26
C GLU A 304 10.65 2.76 -23.52
N ASP A 305 11.59 2.93 -22.60
CA ASP A 305 12.09 1.85 -21.75
C ASP A 305 10.98 1.30 -20.86
N GLU A 306 10.14 2.15 -20.27
CA GLU A 306 8.96 1.77 -19.49
C GLU A 306 7.89 1.09 -20.37
N LEU A 307 7.67 1.56 -21.61
CA LEU A 307 6.76 0.90 -22.57
C LEU A 307 7.29 -0.46 -23.04
N SER A 308 8.59 -0.58 -23.25
CA SER A 308 9.27 -1.82 -23.63
C SER A 308 9.30 -2.80 -22.45
N ALA A 309 9.51 -2.32 -21.23
CA ALA A 309 9.44 -3.11 -20.00
C ALA A 309 8.01 -3.56 -19.70
N LEU A 310 7.00 -2.71 -19.89
CA LEU A 310 5.58 -3.06 -19.78
C LEU A 310 5.18 -4.09 -20.86
N ALA A 311 5.63 -3.92 -22.10
CA ALA A 311 5.38 -4.89 -23.17
C ALA A 311 6.04 -6.25 -22.86
N LYS A 312 7.28 -6.25 -22.38
CA LYS A 312 7.97 -7.47 -21.92
C LYS A 312 7.30 -8.10 -20.70
N ALA A 313 6.82 -7.30 -19.74
CA ALA A 313 6.10 -7.76 -18.57
C ALA A 313 4.72 -8.34 -18.94
N LEU A 314 4.00 -7.73 -19.89
CA LEU A 314 2.73 -8.22 -20.40
C LEU A 314 2.88 -9.54 -21.16
N VAL A 315 3.95 -9.69 -21.95
CA VAL A 315 4.31 -10.97 -22.62
C VAL A 315 4.75 -12.02 -21.59
N ALA A 316 5.57 -11.65 -20.61
CA ALA A 316 6.04 -12.57 -19.57
C ALA A 316 4.95 -12.99 -18.57
N SER A 317 3.89 -12.17 -18.40
CA SER A 317 2.77 -12.44 -17.47
C SER A 317 1.73 -13.42 -18.00
N GLY A 318 1.84 -13.92 -19.24
CA GLY A 318 0.90 -14.89 -19.84
C GLY A 318 -0.50 -14.33 -20.17
N LEU A 319 -0.83 -13.11 -19.74
CA LEU A 319 -2.13 -12.44 -19.99
C LEU A 319 -2.44 -12.23 -21.48
N ILE A 320 -1.40 -12.09 -22.32
CA ILE A 320 -1.55 -11.98 -23.77
C ILE A 320 -1.73 -13.37 -24.40
N ASP A 321 -1.06 -14.40 -23.89
CA ASP A 321 -1.15 -15.76 -24.43
C ASP A 321 -2.55 -16.36 -24.25
N ASP A 322 -3.20 -16.14 -23.11
CA ASP A 322 -4.59 -16.60 -22.87
C ASP A 322 -5.61 -15.87 -23.77
N ARG A 323 -5.38 -14.58 -24.03
CA ARG A 323 -6.25 -13.80 -24.94
C ARG A 323 -6.02 -14.14 -26.40
N ILE A 324 -4.77 -14.39 -26.81
CA ILE A 324 -4.45 -14.85 -28.17
C ILE A 324 -4.98 -16.27 -28.36
N ALA A 325 -4.81 -17.19 -27.40
CA ALA A 325 -5.35 -18.54 -27.47
C ALA A 325 -6.88 -18.53 -27.58
N SER A 326 -7.56 -17.68 -26.79
CA SER A 326 -9.01 -17.51 -26.87
C SER A 326 -9.46 -16.93 -28.21
N ALA A 327 -8.76 -15.91 -28.72
CA ALA A 327 -9.07 -15.30 -30.01
C ALA A 327 -8.80 -16.25 -31.20
N VAL A 328 -7.72 -17.03 -31.14
CA VAL A 328 -7.39 -18.06 -32.14
C VAL A 328 -8.42 -19.18 -32.11
N SER A 329 -8.82 -19.65 -30.92
CA SER A 329 -9.87 -20.67 -30.78
C SER A 329 -11.20 -20.20 -31.40
N LEU A 330 -11.58 -18.94 -31.15
CA LEU A 330 -12.79 -18.36 -31.71
C LEU A 330 -12.72 -18.23 -33.25
N LYS A 331 -11.58 -17.80 -33.79
CA LYS A 331 -11.32 -17.73 -35.24
C LYS A 331 -11.31 -19.10 -35.91
N VAL A 332 -10.76 -20.12 -35.25
CA VAL A 332 -10.75 -21.51 -35.72
C VAL A 332 -12.18 -22.05 -35.73
N GLN A 333 -12.96 -21.78 -34.69
CA GLN A 333 -14.35 -22.21 -34.61
C GLN A 333 -15.22 -21.53 -35.69
N GLU A 334 -15.02 -20.24 -35.94
CA GLU A 334 -15.65 -19.53 -37.07
C GLU A 334 -15.27 -20.16 -38.40
N HIS A 335 -13.98 -20.43 -38.65
CA HIS A 335 -13.51 -21.02 -39.89
C HIS A 335 -14.06 -22.45 -40.11
N ILE A 336 -14.11 -23.28 -39.06
CA ILE A 336 -14.70 -24.61 -39.10
C ILE A 336 -16.19 -24.52 -39.42
N SER A 337 -16.93 -23.60 -38.78
CA SER A 337 -18.36 -23.40 -39.03
C SER A 337 -18.62 -22.99 -40.48
N GLN A 338 -17.77 -22.10 -41.03
CA GLN A 338 -17.90 -21.61 -42.39
C GLN A 338 -17.58 -22.71 -43.41
N GLN A 339 -16.52 -23.49 -43.20
CA GLN A 339 -16.20 -24.64 -44.06
C GLN A 339 -17.24 -25.75 -43.96
N ALA A 340 -17.80 -26.02 -42.78
CA ALA A 340 -18.87 -27.00 -42.61
C ALA A 340 -20.14 -26.59 -43.37
N ALA A 341 -20.47 -25.29 -43.37
CA ALA A 341 -21.58 -24.75 -44.16
C ALA A 341 -21.33 -24.92 -45.67
N THR A 342 -20.12 -24.62 -46.15
CA THR A 342 -19.76 -24.80 -47.57
C THR A 342 -19.79 -26.27 -47.99
N LEU A 343 -19.22 -27.17 -47.20
CA LEU A 343 -19.25 -28.61 -47.44
C LEU A 343 -20.68 -29.17 -47.43
N SER A 344 -21.53 -28.69 -46.51
CA SER A 344 -22.94 -29.10 -46.47
C SER A 344 -23.70 -28.63 -47.70
N ALA A 345 -23.43 -27.41 -48.19
CA ALA A 345 -24.00 -26.90 -49.43
C ALA A 345 -23.54 -27.72 -50.66
N ASP A 346 -22.25 -28.08 -50.73
CA ASP A 346 -21.71 -28.92 -51.80
C ASP A 346 -22.27 -30.34 -51.79
N ILE A 347 -22.45 -30.93 -50.60
CA ILE A 347 -23.09 -32.24 -50.44
C ILE A 347 -24.55 -32.15 -50.89
N ALA A 348 -25.30 -31.13 -50.46
CA ALA A 348 -26.69 -30.94 -50.88
C ALA A 348 -26.81 -30.78 -52.40
N ALA A 349 -25.90 -30.02 -53.03
CA ALA A 349 -25.85 -29.86 -54.47
C ALA A 349 -25.56 -31.19 -55.19
N LYS A 350 -24.59 -31.98 -54.70
CA LYS A 350 -24.27 -33.31 -55.27
C LYS A 350 -25.41 -34.32 -55.08
N VAL A 351 -26.05 -34.34 -53.91
CA VAL A 351 -27.21 -35.21 -53.65
C VAL A 351 -28.39 -34.82 -54.54
N SER A 352 -28.63 -33.53 -54.76
CA SER A 352 -29.66 -33.07 -55.69
C SER A 352 -29.36 -33.47 -57.13
N ALA A 353 -28.09 -33.36 -57.56
CA ALA A 353 -27.68 -33.77 -58.91
C ALA A 353 -27.86 -35.29 -59.10
N LEU A 354 -27.42 -36.09 -58.14
CA LEU A 354 -27.59 -37.56 -58.17
C LEU A 354 -29.06 -37.99 -58.13
N ARG A 355 -29.91 -37.30 -57.36
CA ARG A 355 -31.36 -37.55 -57.36
C ARG A 355 -31.99 -37.26 -58.72
N ASN A 356 -31.60 -36.17 -59.37
CA ASN A 356 -32.09 -35.82 -60.70
C ASN A 356 -31.60 -36.81 -61.76
N GLU A 357 -30.36 -37.32 -61.65
CA GLU A 357 -29.86 -38.38 -62.53
C GLU A 357 -30.61 -39.70 -62.33
N LEU A 358 -30.94 -40.05 -61.09
CA LEU A 358 -31.69 -41.26 -60.77
C LEU A 358 -33.14 -41.19 -61.27
N GLU A 359 -33.83 -40.05 -61.10
CA GLU A 359 -35.16 -39.81 -61.69
C GLU A 359 -35.15 -39.87 -63.22
N ASN A 360 -34.06 -39.45 -63.87
CA ASN A 360 -33.92 -39.54 -65.32
C ASN A 360 -33.64 -40.96 -65.82
N LEU A 361 -33.10 -41.84 -64.98
CA LEU A 361 -32.85 -43.26 -65.31
C LEU A 361 -34.05 -44.16 -65.01
N GLU A 362 -34.96 -43.73 -64.12
CA GLU A 362 -36.22 -44.42 -63.81
C GLU A 362 -37.38 -44.08 -64.78
N ARG A 363 -37.16 -43.14 -65.71
CA ARG A 363 -38.03 -42.87 -66.87
C ARG A 363 -37.54 -43.60 -68.11
#